data_AF-A0A2S0NBE3-F1
#
_entry.id   AF-A0A2S0NBE3-F1
#
_cell.length_a   1.000
_cell.length_b   1.000
_cell.length_c   1.000
_cell.angle_alpha   90.00
_cell.angle_beta   90.00
_cell.angle_gamma   90.00
#
_symmetry.space_group_name_H-M   'P 1'
#
loop_
_entity.id
_entity.type
_entity.pdbx_description
1 polymer ?
#
loop_
_entity_poly.entity_id
_entity_poly.type
_entity_poly.pdbx_seq_one_letter_code
_entity_poly.pdbx_strand_id
1 'polypeptide(L)'
;MRIITPPAIGAVTTGQPAQKADRPRAAFELPGARTETPAGTSARPAMAAAGLETLLAVQGMQPEDRREKRRRAMQRGRQSLDLLDDLKLSLLAGEPMPAVLLKLRSLTAAGLEDSGDPGLDGVLAEIDLRAQVEIAKREAAAKA
;
A
#
# COMPACT_ATOMS: atom_id res chain seq x y z
N MET A 1 13.05 -24.74 35.84
CA MET A 1 12.60 -23.34 35.87
C MET A 1 11.90 -23.05 34.55
N ARG A 2 10.59 -22.70 34.59
CA ARG A 2 9.78 -22.42 33.39
C ARG A 2 9.74 -20.90 33.18
N ILE A 3 10.16 -20.44 32.00
CA ILE A 3 10.05 -19.05 31.59
C ILE A 3 8.68 -18.88 30.93
N ILE A 4 7.86 -18.01 31.50
CA ILE A 4 6.50 -17.68 31.06
C ILE A 4 6.63 -16.57 30.01
N THR A 5 6.19 -16.84 28.78
CA THR A 5 6.04 -15.83 27.71
C THR A 5 4.71 -15.08 27.89
N PRO A 6 4.65 -13.74 27.73
CA PRO A 6 3.39 -13.01 27.76
C PRO A 6 2.55 -13.26 26.48
N PRO A 7 1.21 -13.15 26.55
CA PRO A 7 0.35 -13.41 25.39
C PRO A 7 0.40 -12.27 24.36
N ALA A 8 0.23 -12.64 23.09
CA ALA A 8 0.07 -11.70 21.98
C ALA A 8 -1.26 -10.93 22.11
N ILE A 9 -1.18 -9.61 22.01
CA ILE A 9 -2.32 -8.70 21.85
C ILE A 9 -2.78 -8.79 20.39
N GLY A 10 -4.06 -9.09 20.16
CA GLY A 10 -4.70 -8.95 18.85
C GLY A 10 -5.20 -10.24 18.21
N ALA A 11 -5.89 -11.10 18.96
CA ALA A 11 -6.77 -12.11 18.36
C ALA A 11 -8.19 -11.55 18.27
N VAL A 12 -8.57 -11.00 17.11
CA VAL A 12 -9.99 -10.76 16.79
C VAL A 12 -10.64 -12.11 16.53
N THR A 13 -11.34 -12.63 17.54
CA THR A 13 -12.33 -13.67 17.35
C THR A 13 -13.55 -13.02 16.68
N THR A 14 -13.74 -13.27 15.39
CA THR A 14 -15.02 -12.97 14.74
C THR A 14 -16.01 -14.01 15.22
N GLY A 15 -16.73 -13.65 16.28
CA GLY A 15 -17.88 -14.39 16.75
C GLY A 15 -18.88 -14.61 15.62
N GLN A 16 -19.38 -15.83 15.55
CA GLN A 16 -20.46 -16.29 14.68
C GLN A 16 -21.67 -15.34 14.84
N PRO A 17 -22.24 -14.79 13.76
CA PRO A 17 -23.43 -13.96 13.90
C PRO A 17 -24.60 -14.86 14.34
N ALA A 18 -25.12 -14.58 15.54
CA ALA A 18 -26.39 -15.14 15.98
C ALA A 18 -27.47 -14.72 14.98
N GLN A 19 -28.10 -15.71 14.34
CA GLN A 19 -29.25 -15.48 13.47
C GLN A 19 -30.39 -14.89 14.30
N LYS A 20 -30.61 -13.58 14.20
CA LYS A 20 -31.85 -12.96 14.66
C LYS A 20 -32.96 -13.46 13.74
N ALA A 21 -33.85 -14.28 14.29
CA ALA A 21 -35.09 -14.65 13.64
C ALA A 21 -35.91 -13.38 13.39
N ASP A 22 -36.08 -13.04 12.12
CA ASP A 22 -36.91 -11.94 11.66
C ASP A 22 -38.38 -12.37 11.86
N ARG A 23 -39.02 -11.85 12.92
CA ARG A 23 -40.47 -12.01 13.10
C ARG A 23 -41.14 -10.93 12.27
N PRO A 24 -42.02 -11.27 11.31
CA PRO A 24 -42.76 -10.26 10.59
C PRO A 24 -43.70 -9.54 11.56
N ARG A 25 -43.51 -8.22 11.69
CA ARG A 25 -44.44 -7.34 12.38
C ARG A 25 -45.61 -7.08 11.43
N ALA A 26 -46.83 -7.40 11.84
CA ALA A 26 -48.02 -7.20 11.03
C ALA A 26 -48.15 -5.72 10.63
N ALA A 27 -48.10 -5.45 9.33
CA ALA A 27 -48.42 -4.15 8.76
C ALA A 27 -49.95 -4.00 8.69
N PHE A 28 -50.42 -2.78 8.88
CA PHE A 28 -51.83 -2.42 8.88
C PHE A 28 -52.50 -2.74 7.54
N GLU A 29 -53.58 -3.54 7.54
CA GLU A 29 -54.35 -3.89 6.35
C GLU A 29 -55.68 -3.12 6.29
N LEU A 30 -56.02 -2.62 5.09
CA LEU A 30 -57.32 -2.00 4.79
C LEU A 30 -58.32 -3.11 4.41
N PRO A 31 -59.57 -3.08 4.91
CA PRO A 31 -60.55 -4.10 4.57
C PRO A 31 -61.02 -3.90 3.12
N GLY A 32 -60.68 -4.82 2.22
CA GLY A 32 -61.33 -4.89 0.90
C GLY A 32 -60.51 -5.30 -0.32
N ALA A 33 -59.21 -5.56 -0.23
CA ALA A 33 -58.42 -5.98 -1.40
C ALA A 33 -57.99 -7.45 -1.28
N ARG A 34 -58.69 -8.34 -2.00
CA ARG A 34 -58.29 -9.75 -2.14
C ARG A 34 -57.02 -9.88 -2.97
N THR A 35 -56.02 -10.52 -2.37
CA THR A 35 -55.06 -11.48 -2.93
C THR A 35 -54.83 -11.50 -4.44
N GLU A 36 -53.62 -11.09 -4.85
CA GLU A 36 -52.83 -11.83 -5.85
C GLU A 36 -51.34 -11.77 -5.44
N THR A 37 -50.79 -12.93 -5.08
CA THR A 37 -49.35 -13.14 -4.91
C THR A 37 -48.75 -13.55 -6.26
N PRO A 38 -47.83 -12.79 -6.88
CA PRO A 38 -46.92 -13.38 -7.84
C PRO A 38 -45.83 -14.14 -7.08
N ALA A 39 -45.75 -15.42 -7.41
CA ALA A 39 -44.69 -16.33 -6.99
C ALA A 39 -43.31 -15.82 -7.42
N GLY A 40 -42.30 -16.33 -6.73
CA GLY A 40 -40.96 -15.76 -6.68
C GLY A 40 -40.21 -15.64 -8.01
N THR A 41 -39.27 -14.72 -8.02
CA THR A 41 -37.98 -14.90 -8.68
C THR A 41 -36.92 -14.24 -7.82
N SER A 42 -36.44 -15.01 -6.84
CA SER A 42 -35.16 -14.78 -6.22
C SER A 42 -34.07 -15.18 -7.22
N ALA A 43 -33.54 -14.22 -7.98
CA ALA A 43 -32.33 -14.40 -8.76
C ALA A 43 -31.50 -13.11 -8.74
N ARG A 44 -30.75 -12.90 -7.64
CA ARG A 44 -29.47 -12.19 -7.71
C ARG A 44 -28.41 -13.20 -7.33
N PRO A 45 -27.46 -13.45 -8.24
CA PRO A 45 -26.07 -13.21 -7.86
C PRO A 45 -25.31 -12.55 -9.03
N ALA A 46 -25.51 -11.25 -9.22
CA ALA A 46 -24.58 -10.44 -10.05
C ALA A 46 -23.25 -10.12 -9.32
N MET A 47 -22.99 -10.73 -8.16
CA MET A 47 -21.80 -10.50 -7.33
C MET A 47 -20.64 -11.46 -7.66
N ALA A 48 -20.87 -12.55 -8.41
CA ALA A 48 -19.83 -13.54 -8.71
C ALA A 48 -18.91 -13.12 -9.87
N ALA A 49 -19.44 -12.43 -10.89
CA ALA A 49 -18.65 -12.01 -12.06
C ALA A 49 -17.63 -10.90 -11.70
N ALA A 50 -17.99 -9.95 -10.83
CA ALA A 50 -17.07 -8.91 -10.36
C ALA A 50 -15.89 -9.47 -9.53
N GLY A 51 -16.12 -10.56 -8.79
CA GLY A 51 -15.09 -11.22 -7.99
C GLY A 51 -14.04 -11.97 -8.84
N LEU A 52 -14.45 -12.58 -9.95
CA LEU A 52 -13.55 -13.33 -10.83
C LEU A 52 -12.61 -12.42 -11.62
N GLU A 53 -13.09 -11.29 -12.15
CA GLU A 53 -12.22 -10.29 -12.80
C GLU A 53 -11.17 -9.75 -11.82
N THR A 54 -11.53 -9.59 -10.55
CA THR A 54 -10.60 -9.16 -9.49
C THR A 54 -9.55 -10.24 -9.20
N LEU A 55 -9.96 -11.52 -9.15
CA LEU A 55 -9.03 -12.65 -8.97
C LEU A 55 -8.14 -12.86 -10.20
N LEU A 56 -8.67 -12.66 -11.41
CA LEU A 56 -7.91 -12.76 -12.65
C LEU A 56 -6.91 -11.61 -12.78
N ALA A 57 -7.27 -10.38 -12.36
CA ALA A 57 -6.33 -9.27 -12.27
C ALA A 57 -5.21 -9.53 -11.24
N VAL A 58 -5.55 -10.15 -10.09
CA VAL A 58 -4.56 -10.56 -9.07
C VAL A 58 -3.67 -11.71 -9.57
N GLN A 59 -4.18 -12.60 -10.42
CA GLN A 59 -3.40 -13.68 -11.07
C GLN A 59 -2.59 -13.20 -12.28
N GLY A 60 -3.03 -12.12 -12.94
CA GLY A 60 -2.35 -11.52 -14.09
C GLY A 60 -1.01 -10.88 -13.71
N MET A 61 -0.82 -10.50 -12.44
CA MET A 61 0.49 -10.14 -11.91
C MET A 61 1.31 -11.39 -11.65
N GLN A 62 2.23 -11.70 -12.56
CA GLN A 62 3.10 -12.86 -12.40
C GLN A 62 3.96 -12.71 -11.13
N PRO A 63 4.17 -13.80 -10.36
CA PRO A 63 5.06 -13.77 -9.19
C PRO A 63 6.47 -13.24 -9.52
N GLU A 64 6.95 -13.47 -10.74
CA GLU A 64 8.22 -12.96 -11.23
C GLU A 64 8.23 -11.43 -11.37
N ASP A 65 7.13 -10.81 -11.84
CA ASP A 65 7.02 -9.35 -11.96
C ASP A 65 7.11 -8.65 -10.61
N ARG A 66 6.48 -9.22 -9.57
CA ARG A 66 6.57 -8.68 -8.19
C ARG A 66 8.00 -8.78 -7.64
N ARG A 67 8.68 -9.90 -7.87
CA ARG A 67 10.07 -10.09 -7.45
C ARG A 67 10.99 -9.11 -8.16
N GLU A 68 10.77 -8.90 -9.44
CA GLU A 68 11.56 -7.96 -10.23
C GLU A 68 11.35 -6.51 -9.79
N LYS A 69 10.09 -6.07 -9.60
CA LYS A 69 9.78 -4.72 -9.06
C LYS A 69 10.47 -4.48 -7.73
N ARG A 70 10.33 -5.42 -6.78
CA ARG A 70 11.01 -5.35 -5.48
C ARG A 70 12.53 -5.29 -5.62
N ARG A 71 13.13 -6.06 -6.52
CA ARG A 71 14.58 -6.02 -6.78
C ARG A 71 15.02 -4.65 -7.32
N ARG A 72 14.29 -4.08 -8.28
CA ARG A 72 14.57 -2.75 -8.84
C ARG A 72 14.44 -1.66 -7.77
N ALA A 73 13.40 -1.74 -6.95
CA ALA A 73 13.18 -0.83 -5.83
C ALA A 73 14.33 -0.88 -4.80
N MET A 74 14.78 -2.09 -4.42
CA MET A 74 15.95 -2.27 -3.56
C MET A 74 17.23 -1.71 -4.16
N GLN A 75 17.50 -1.98 -5.45
CA GLN A 75 18.67 -1.47 -6.14
C GLN A 75 18.68 0.07 -6.18
N ARG A 76 17.51 0.68 -6.44
CA ARG A 76 17.34 2.14 -6.42
C ARG A 76 17.59 2.72 -5.03
N GLY A 77 17.05 2.08 -3.98
CA GLY A 77 17.29 2.48 -2.60
C GLY A 77 18.77 2.47 -2.25
N ARG A 78 19.47 1.38 -2.61
CA ARG A 78 20.92 1.24 -2.40
C ARG A 78 21.69 2.34 -3.11
N GLN A 79 21.41 2.56 -4.39
CA GLN A 79 22.05 3.62 -5.18
C GLN A 79 21.82 5.01 -4.59
N SER A 80 20.61 5.27 -4.06
CA SER A 80 20.29 6.56 -3.43
C SER A 80 21.07 6.77 -2.14
N LEU A 81 21.21 5.73 -1.32
CA LEU A 81 22.02 5.77 -0.09
C LEU A 81 23.50 5.99 -0.41
N ASP A 82 24.05 5.27 -1.39
CA ASP A 82 25.46 5.41 -1.78
C ASP A 82 25.75 6.86 -2.24
N LEU A 83 24.86 7.47 -3.02
CA LEU A 83 24.99 8.88 -3.44
C LEU A 83 24.86 9.87 -2.28
N LEU A 84 24.03 9.57 -1.28
CA LEU A 84 23.92 10.40 -0.07
C LEU A 84 25.18 10.31 0.79
N ASP A 85 25.79 9.13 0.88
CA ASP A 85 27.06 8.92 1.57
C ASP A 85 28.22 9.63 0.86
N ASP A 86 28.30 9.52 -0.47
CA ASP A 86 29.26 10.27 -1.27
C ASP A 86 29.11 11.78 -1.05
N LEU A 87 27.88 12.30 -1.08
CA LEU A 87 27.59 13.70 -0.82
C LEU A 87 28.03 14.12 0.60
N LYS A 88 27.80 13.26 1.60
CA LYS A 88 28.21 13.50 2.99
C LYS A 88 29.73 13.55 3.11
N LEU A 89 30.46 12.63 2.48
CA LEU A 89 31.92 12.60 2.50
C LEU A 89 32.50 13.87 1.86
N SER A 90 31.98 14.30 0.72
CA SER A 90 32.44 15.53 0.06
C SER A 90 32.15 16.78 0.88
N LEU A 91 31.01 16.83 1.58
CA LEU A 91 30.71 17.93 2.49
C LEU A 91 31.73 18.01 3.64
N LEU A 92 32.12 16.86 4.20
CA LEU A 92 33.13 16.80 5.24
C LEU A 92 34.52 17.17 4.72
N ALA A 93 34.81 16.88 3.46
CA ALA A 93 36.04 17.28 2.78
C ALA A 93 36.04 18.76 2.34
N GLY A 94 34.88 19.43 2.33
CA GLY A 94 34.73 20.78 1.80
C GLY A 94 34.75 20.85 0.26
N GLU A 95 34.59 19.72 -0.42
CA GLU A 95 34.67 19.62 -1.88
C GLU A 95 33.29 19.68 -2.55
N PRO A 96 33.10 20.47 -3.62
CA PRO A 96 31.84 20.48 -4.36
C PRO A 96 31.71 19.23 -5.24
N MET A 97 30.55 18.55 -5.20
CA MET A 97 30.24 17.41 -6.08
C MET A 97 28.99 17.61 -6.94
N PRO A 98 29.08 18.40 -8.03
CA PRO A 98 27.95 18.64 -8.92
C PRO A 98 27.46 17.36 -9.62
N ALA A 99 28.37 16.42 -9.92
CA ALA A 99 28.02 15.15 -10.57
C ALA A 99 27.13 14.26 -9.69
N VAL A 100 27.41 14.18 -8.38
CA VAL A 100 26.60 13.40 -7.44
C VAL A 100 25.24 14.05 -7.22
N LEU A 101 25.18 15.37 -7.08
CA LEU A 101 23.90 16.09 -6.98
C LEU A 101 23.04 15.90 -8.23
N LEU A 102 23.63 15.93 -9.42
CA LEU A 102 22.90 15.69 -10.67
C LEU A 102 22.32 14.26 -10.72
N LYS A 103 23.13 13.25 -10.34
CA LYS A 103 22.67 11.85 -10.27
C LYS A 103 21.55 11.69 -9.25
N LEU A 104 21.71 12.25 -8.05
CA LEU A 104 20.70 12.18 -7.00
C LEU A 104 19.38 12.82 -7.45
N ARG A 105 19.45 13.98 -8.13
CA ARG A 105 18.28 14.64 -8.73
C ARG A 105 17.59 13.78 -9.79
N SER A 106 18.37 13.12 -10.63
CA SER A 106 17.81 12.23 -11.67
C SER A 106 17.06 11.05 -11.05
N LEU A 107 17.54 10.50 -9.93
CA LEU A 107 16.87 9.43 -9.21
C LEU A 107 15.57 9.92 -8.57
N THR A 108 15.59 11.05 -7.85
CA THR A 108 14.39 11.57 -7.18
C THR A 108 13.31 12.00 -8.18
N ALA A 109 13.71 12.53 -9.34
CA ALA A 109 12.76 12.99 -10.37
C ALA A 109 11.94 11.86 -11.00
N ALA A 110 12.44 10.61 -10.98
CA ALA A 110 11.74 9.46 -11.56
C ALA A 110 10.51 9.02 -10.74
N GLY A 111 10.29 9.57 -9.53
CA GLY A 111 9.18 9.17 -8.65
C GLY A 111 9.33 7.75 -8.10
N LEU A 112 8.65 7.41 -7.00
CA LEU A 112 8.71 6.07 -6.42
C LEU A 112 7.76 5.13 -7.14
N GLU A 113 8.29 3.99 -7.57
CA GLU A 113 7.49 2.87 -8.08
C GLU A 113 7.04 1.99 -6.91
N ASP A 114 5.79 1.49 -6.97
CA ASP A 114 5.26 0.52 -6.02
C ASP A 114 6.02 -0.81 -6.14
N SER A 115 6.72 -1.20 -5.08
CA SER A 115 7.50 -2.43 -5.02
C SER A 115 6.66 -3.67 -4.70
N GLY A 116 5.41 -3.49 -4.26
CA GLY A 116 4.54 -4.54 -3.74
C GLY A 116 4.87 -4.95 -2.31
N ASP A 117 5.75 -4.23 -1.62
CA ASP A 117 6.11 -4.40 -0.21
C ASP A 117 6.00 -3.04 0.52
N PRO A 118 4.92 -2.81 1.27
CA PRO A 118 4.67 -1.54 1.94
C PRO A 118 5.79 -1.11 2.90
N GLY A 119 6.53 -2.06 3.48
CA GLY A 119 7.64 -1.75 4.37
C GLY A 119 8.83 -1.19 3.59
N LEU A 120 9.14 -1.78 2.42
CA LEU A 120 10.17 -1.27 1.53
C LEU A 120 9.79 0.10 0.96
N ASP A 121 8.55 0.26 0.53
CA ASP A 121 8.06 1.52 -0.05
C ASP A 121 8.13 2.67 0.95
N GLY A 122 7.79 2.41 2.23
CA GLY A 122 7.93 3.38 3.30
C GLY A 122 9.38 3.84 3.50
N VAL A 123 10.32 2.91 3.57
CA VAL A 123 11.75 3.24 3.71
C VAL A 123 12.27 4.00 2.50
N LEU A 124 11.87 3.60 1.28
CA LEU A 124 12.25 4.32 0.07
C LEU A 124 11.72 5.75 0.08
N ALA A 125 10.50 5.99 0.57
CA ALA A 125 9.93 7.32 0.68
C ALA A 125 10.71 8.21 1.65
N GLU A 126 11.18 7.66 2.77
CA GLU A 126 12.05 8.36 3.71
C GLU A 126 13.41 8.72 3.10
N ILE A 127 14.02 7.79 2.36
CA ILE A 127 15.29 8.03 1.64
C ILE A 127 15.11 9.14 0.60
N ASP A 128 14.02 9.10 -0.18
CA ASP A 128 13.74 10.07 -1.23
C ASP A 128 13.46 11.46 -0.63
N LEU A 129 12.68 11.55 0.45
CA LEU A 129 12.49 12.79 1.20
C LEU A 129 13.83 13.37 1.66
N ARG A 130 14.72 12.53 2.20
CA ARG A 130 16.05 12.97 2.61
C ARG A 130 16.86 13.49 1.43
N ALA A 131 16.83 12.81 0.30
CA ALA A 131 17.52 13.23 -0.92
C ALA A 131 17.01 14.59 -1.43
N GLN A 132 15.69 14.79 -1.48
CA GLN A 132 15.09 16.07 -1.86
C GLN A 132 15.51 17.20 -0.93
N VAL A 133 15.51 16.97 0.39
CA VAL A 133 15.96 17.95 1.39
C VAL A 133 17.43 18.30 1.18
N GLU A 134 18.29 17.31 0.95
CA GLU A 134 19.71 17.58 0.71
C GLU A 134 19.95 18.37 -0.57
N ILE A 135 19.23 18.06 -1.66
CA ILE A 135 19.26 18.86 -2.90
C ILE A 135 18.84 20.31 -2.61
N ALA A 136 17.71 20.51 -1.94
CA ALA A 136 17.19 21.83 -1.61
C ALA A 136 18.16 22.66 -0.76
N LYS A 137 18.85 22.03 0.20
CA LYS A 137 19.90 22.70 0.99
C LYS A 137 21.05 23.20 0.11
N ARG A 138 21.46 22.45 -0.91
CA ARG A 138 22.53 22.89 -1.82
C ARG A 138 22.08 24.01 -2.73
N GLU A 139 20.84 23.96 -3.21
CA GLU A 139 20.26 25.05 -3.98
C GLU A 139 20.11 26.33 -3.15
N ALA A 140 19.78 26.21 -1.86
CA ALA A 140 19.73 27.36 -0.95
C ALA A 140 21.13 27.93 -0.67
N ALA A 141 22.12 27.08 -0.41
CA ALA A 141 23.50 27.50 -0.17
C ALA A 141 24.15 28.15 -1.40
N ALA A 142 23.81 27.71 -2.62
CA ALA A 142 24.31 28.30 -3.85
C ALA A 142 23.71 29.68 -4.18
N LYS A 143 22.58 30.03 -3.56
CA LYS A 143 21.90 31.34 -3.74
C LYS A 143 22.31 32.38 -2.72
N ALA A 144 22.93 31.96 -1.61
CA ALA A 144 23.39 32.82 -0.52
C ALA A 144 24.81 33.35 -0.81
#